data_AF-A0A3C0MBG7-F1
#
_entry.id   AF-A0A3C0MBG7-F1
#
_cell.length_a   1.000
_cell.length_b   1.000
_cell.length_c   1.000
_cell.angle_alpha   90.00
_cell.angle_beta   90.00
_cell.angle_gamma   90.00
#
_symmetry.space_group_name_H-M   'P 1'
#
loop_
_entity.id
_entity.type
_entity.pdbx_description
1 polymer ?
#
loop_
_entity_poly.entity_id
_entity_poly.type
_entity_poly.pdbx_seq_one_letter_code
_entity_poly.pdbx_strand_id
1 'polypeptide(L)'
;IDGILKKGQKIKMMATNAVYDIERVGVFSPKQTMVAQLGPGEVGFLTAAIKQVADTKIGDTITTDRNGTAEALPGFKPAQQVVFCGLFPVDAADFETLRDAISKLALNDASFSYEMESSAALGFGFR
;
A
#
# COMPACT_ATOMS: atom_id res chain seq x y z
N ILE A 1 13.01 12.29 5.99
CA ILE A 1 13.49 13.69 5.92
C ILE A 1 14.34 13.96 7.14
N ASP A 2 13.79 13.74 8.34
CA ASP A 2 14.54 13.76 9.59
C ASP A 2 14.58 12.36 10.25
N GLY A 3 15.50 12.16 11.19
CA GLY A 3 15.61 10.91 11.97
C GLY A 3 16.43 9.81 11.29
N ILE A 4 16.46 8.63 11.92
CA ILE A 4 17.20 7.45 11.45
C ILE A 4 16.33 6.21 11.59
N LEU A 5 16.11 5.49 10.48
CA LEU A 5 15.44 4.19 10.44
C LEU A 5 16.45 3.07 10.55
N LYS A 6 16.24 2.13 11.47
CA LYS A 6 17.12 0.98 11.71
C LYS A 6 16.32 -0.30 11.82
N LYS A 7 16.97 -1.42 11.51
CA LYS A 7 16.45 -2.75 11.82
C LYS A 7 16.09 -2.87 13.32
N GLY A 8 14.95 -3.46 13.61
CA GLY A 8 14.44 -3.70 14.97
C GLY A 8 13.71 -2.53 15.61
N GLN A 9 13.57 -1.39 14.91
CA GLN A 9 12.76 -0.28 15.40
C GLN A 9 11.27 -0.52 15.15
N LYS A 10 10.44 -0.06 16.11
CA LYS A 10 8.99 0.06 15.92
C LYS A 10 8.67 1.34 15.18
N ILE A 11 8.02 1.19 14.04
CA ILE A 11 7.50 2.29 13.23
C ILE A 11 5.97 2.30 13.26
N LYS A 12 5.43 3.49 13.04
CA LYS A 12 4.01 3.77 12.95
C LYS A 12 3.73 4.45 11.61
N MET A 13 2.75 3.91 10.89
CA MET A 13 2.13 4.55 9.73
C MET A 13 1.18 5.64 10.23
N MET A 14 1.40 6.90 9.88
CA MET A 14 0.57 7.99 10.42
C MET A 14 -0.85 7.98 9.83
N ALA A 15 -1.04 7.58 8.57
CA ALA A 15 -2.35 7.56 7.94
C ALA A 15 -3.31 6.50 8.53
N THR A 16 -2.79 5.36 8.97
CA THR A 16 -3.59 4.24 9.50
C THR A 16 -3.43 4.01 11.00
N ASN A 17 -2.47 4.69 11.64
CA ASN A 17 -2.01 4.43 13.00
C ASN A 17 -1.47 3.00 13.23
N ALA A 18 -1.23 2.23 12.16
CA ALA A 18 -0.73 0.87 12.28
C ALA A 18 0.76 0.86 12.67
N VAL A 19 1.13 -0.06 13.57
CA VAL A 19 2.47 -0.18 14.13
C VAL A 19 3.12 -1.48 13.67
N TYR A 20 4.36 -1.39 13.18
CA TYR A 20 5.12 -2.52 12.67
C TYR A 20 6.58 -2.49 13.17
N ASP A 21 7.19 -3.67 13.23
CA ASP A 21 8.61 -3.82 13.54
C ASP A 21 9.43 -3.90 12.25
N ILE A 22 10.44 -3.04 12.09
CA ILE A 22 11.33 -3.10 10.93
C ILE A 22 12.18 -4.35 10.99
N GLU A 23 12.03 -5.23 10.00
CA GLU A 23 12.86 -6.42 9.84
C GLU A 23 14.17 -6.07 9.13
N ARG A 24 14.09 -5.24 8.08
CA ARG A 24 15.23 -4.92 7.20
C ARG A 24 15.05 -3.54 6.58
N VAL A 25 16.17 -2.86 6.35
CA VAL A 25 16.25 -1.63 5.55
C VAL A 25 17.32 -1.81 4.47
N GLY A 26 17.15 -1.14 3.33
CA GLY A 26 18.04 -1.29 2.19
C GLY A 26 17.97 -0.11 1.25
N VAL A 27 18.93 -0.05 0.33
CA VAL A 27 18.95 0.90 -0.79
C VAL A 27 19.00 0.13 -2.10
N PHE A 28 18.53 0.77 -3.18
CA PHE A 28 18.66 0.23 -4.52
C PHE A 28 19.94 0.75 -5.16
N SER A 29 20.85 -0.16 -5.52
CA SER A 29 22.05 0.19 -6.26
C SER A 29 22.48 -0.94 -7.21
N PRO A 30 22.07 -0.88 -8.48
CA PRO A 30 20.71 -1.19 -8.97
C PRO A 30 20.09 -2.49 -8.44
N LYS A 31 20.88 -3.39 -7.81
CA LYS A 31 20.36 -4.53 -7.04
C LYS A 31 20.00 -4.08 -5.61
N GLN A 32 19.18 -4.87 -4.93
CA GLN A 32 18.85 -4.63 -3.53
C GLN A 32 20.06 -4.89 -2.63
N THR A 33 20.50 -3.85 -1.92
CA THR A 33 21.58 -3.95 -0.94
C THR A 33 21.03 -3.60 0.43
N MET A 34 21.10 -4.54 1.38
CA MET A 34 20.69 -4.29 2.76
C MET A 34 21.70 -3.39 3.44
N VAL A 35 21.21 -2.38 4.16
CA VAL A 35 22.04 -1.44 4.93
C VAL A 35 21.68 -1.53 6.41
N ALA A 36 22.58 -1.08 7.29
CA ALA A 36 22.32 -1.11 8.73
C ALA A 36 21.24 -0.10 9.15
N GLN A 37 21.18 1.05 8.46
CA GLN A 37 20.28 2.15 8.76
C GLN A 37 20.05 3.03 7.53
N LEU A 38 18.93 3.75 7.50
CA LEU A 38 18.65 4.85 6.58
C LEU A 38 18.57 6.15 7.38
N GLY A 39 19.40 7.13 7.04
CA GLY A 39 19.49 8.44 7.67
C GLY A 39 18.72 9.55 6.95
N PRO A 40 18.85 10.80 7.44
CA PRO A 40 18.22 11.97 6.83
C PRO A 40 18.67 12.15 5.37
N GLY A 41 17.70 12.34 4.47
CA GLY A 41 17.96 12.56 3.04
C GLY A 41 18.26 11.29 2.23
N GLU A 42 18.40 10.13 2.86
CA GLU A 42 18.62 8.87 2.14
C GLU A 42 17.30 8.30 1.58
N VAL A 43 17.40 7.66 0.42
CA VAL A 43 16.28 7.02 -0.26
C VAL A 43 16.52 5.51 -0.33
N GLY A 44 15.53 4.73 0.07
CA GLY A 44 15.65 3.29 0.14
C GLY A 44 14.30 2.61 0.32
N PHE A 45 14.35 1.37 0.78
CA PHE A 45 13.18 0.56 1.11
C PHE A 45 13.31 -0.03 2.51
N LEU A 46 12.18 -0.39 3.09
CA LEU A 46 12.09 -1.13 4.35
C LEU A 46 11.13 -2.29 4.22
N THR A 47 11.29 -3.27 5.10
CA THR A 47 10.38 -4.42 5.23
C THR A 47 10.00 -4.58 6.69
N ALA A 48 8.71 -4.72 6.97
CA ALA A 48 8.19 -4.72 8.34
C ALA A 48 7.00 -5.69 8.53
N ALA A 49 6.98 -6.81 7.80
CA ALA A 49 5.90 -7.81 7.83
C ALA A 49 4.48 -7.23 7.64
N ILE A 50 4.36 -6.18 6.83
CA ILE A 50 3.09 -5.51 6.53
C ILE A 50 2.25 -6.43 5.67
N LYS A 51 1.05 -6.78 6.14
CA LYS A 51 0.18 -7.77 5.49
C LYS A 51 -0.72 -7.18 4.41
N GLN A 52 -1.13 -5.92 4.57
CA GLN A 52 -2.05 -5.26 3.65
C GLN A 52 -1.37 -4.06 3.00
N VAL A 53 -1.37 -4.03 1.67
CA VAL A 53 -0.81 -2.89 0.91
C VAL A 53 -1.63 -1.61 1.14
N ALA A 54 -2.90 -1.75 1.55
CA ALA A 54 -3.74 -0.64 2.00
C ALA A 54 -3.19 0.10 3.24
N ASP A 55 -2.36 -0.55 4.05
CA ASP A 55 -1.69 0.07 5.21
C ASP A 55 -0.50 0.95 4.78
N THR A 56 0.01 0.76 3.56
CA THR A 56 1.15 1.50 2.97
C THR A 56 0.66 2.45 1.90
N LYS A 57 -0.07 3.50 2.30
CA LYS A 57 -0.56 4.49 1.34
C LYS A 57 0.59 5.32 0.76
N ILE A 58 0.55 5.55 -0.55
CA ILE A 58 1.59 6.32 -1.26
C ILE A 58 1.57 7.77 -0.76
N GLY A 59 2.67 8.23 -0.18
CA GLY A 59 2.77 9.57 0.40
C GLY A 59 2.41 9.64 1.89
N ASP A 60 2.17 8.50 2.55
CA ASP A 60 2.07 8.45 4.02
C ASP A 60 3.42 8.82 4.68
N THR A 61 3.34 9.28 5.93
CA THR A 61 4.50 9.54 6.78
C THR A 61 4.74 8.36 7.70
N ILE A 62 5.94 7.79 7.62
CA ILE A 62 6.41 6.74 8.54
C ILE A 62 7.19 7.41 9.66
N THR A 63 6.84 7.12 10.90
CA THR A 63 7.54 7.65 12.07
C THR A 63 7.83 6.57 13.10
N THR A 64 8.65 6.86 14.11
CA THR A 64 8.90 5.91 15.21
C THR A 64 7.73 5.91 16.19
N ASP A 65 7.39 4.74 16.73
CA ASP A 65 6.28 4.62 17.71
C ASP A 65 6.57 5.41 19.00
N ARG A 66 7.82 5.36 19.46
CA ARG A 66 8.32 6.17 20.58
C ARG A 66 9.10 7.37 20.05
N ASN A 67 8.73 8.57 20.47
CA ASN A 67 9.32 9.86 20.03
C ASN A 67 9.21 10.10 18.52
N GLY A 68 8.10 9.71 17.91
CA GLY A 68 7.80 10.03 16.51
C GLY A 68 7.52 11.52 16.28
N THR A 69 7.41 11.91 15.02
CA THR A 69 6.99 13.25 14.63
C THR A 69 5.57 13.52 15.09
N ALA A 70 5.31 14.74 15.58
CA ALA A 70 3.99 15.17 16.00
C ALA A 70 3.06 15.41 14.80
N GLU A 71 3.64 15.84 13.67
CA GLU A 71 2.90 16.20 12.46
C GLU A 71 3.36 15.34 11.29
N ALA A 72 2.39 14.85 10.51
CA ALA A 72 2.64 14.16 9.25
C ALA A 72 3.09 15.18 8.18
N LEU A 73 3.87 14.71 7.21
CA LEU A 73 4.27 15.56 6.09
C LEU A 73 3.04 16.04 5.30
N PRO A 74 2.98 17.32 4.93
CA PRO A 74 1.88 17.85 4.15
C PRO A 74 1.91 17.28 2.73
N GLY A 75 0.73 17.06 2.14
CA GLY A 75 0.60 16.69 0.72
C GLY A 75 -0.09 15.35 0.46
N PHE A 76 -0.37 14.55 1.48
CA PHE A 76 -1.12 13.31 1.29
C PHE A 76 -2.61 13.60 1.04
N LYS A 77 -3.04 13.42 -0.21
CA LYS A 77 -4.46 13.29 -0.56
C LYS A 77 -4.68 11.86 -1.03
N PRO A 78 -5.75 11.18 -0.56
CA PRO A 78 -6.08 9.86 -1.08
C PRO A 78 -6.27 9.95 -2.60
N ALA A 79 -5.90 8.87 -3.29
CA ALA A 79 -6.16 8.75 -4.73
C ALA A 79 -7.65 8.99 -4.98
N GLN A 80 -7.98 10.01 -5.78
CA GLN A 80 -9.34 10.29 -6.20
C GLN A 80 -9.61 9.56 -7.51
N GLN A 81 -10.55 8.62 -7.47
CA GLN A 81 -11.00 7.90 -8.66
C GLN A 81 -11.80 8.86 -9.55
N VAL A 82 -11.30 9.12 -10.75
CA VAL A 82 -11.93 10.03 -11.72
C VAL A 82 -12.59 9.31 -12.89
N VAL A 83 -12.28 8.02 -13.08
CA VAL A 83 -12.83 7.17 -14.13
C VAL A 83 -13.31 5.88 -13.48
N PHE A 84 -14.52 5.47 -13.84
CA PHE A 84 -15.15 4.24 -13.39
C PHE A 84 -15.59 3.44 -14.63
N CYS A 85 -15.53 2.11 -14.55
CA CYS A 85 -16.09 1.24 -15.58
C CYS A 85 -16.71 0.00 -14.94
N GLY A 86 -17.76 -0.52 -15.56
CA GLY A 86 -18.32 -1.82 -15.19
C GLY A 86 -17.60 -2.94 -15.92
N LEU A 87 -17.11 -3.93 -15.18
CA LEU A 87 -16.45 -5.13 -15.68
C LEU A 87 -17.37 -6.32 -15.46
N PHE A 88 -17.86 -6.88 -16.56
CA PHE A 88 -18.73 -8.06 -16.56
C PHE A 88 -18.09 -9.17 -17.39
N PRO A 89 -18.08 -10.42 -16.90
CA PRO A 89 -17.61 -11.54 -17.70
C PRO A 89 -18.60 -11.84 -18.83
N VAL A 90 -18.10 -12.32 -19.96
CA VAL A 90 -18.97 -12.73 -21.10
C VAL A 90 -19.73 -14.01 -20.77
N ASP A 91 -19.07 -14.94 -20.06
CA ASP A 91 -19.67 -16.16 -19.51
C ASP A 91 -19.81 -16.04 -17.98
N ALA A 92 -21.00 -16.35 -17.45
CA ALA A 92 -21.25 -16.33 -16.01
C ALA A 92 -20.37 -17.33 -15.24
N ALA A 93 -19.89 -18.40 -15.89
CA ALA A 93 -18.97 -19.35 -15.27
C ALA A 93 -17.60 -18.73 -14.92
N ASP A 94 -17.20 -17.64 -15.60
CA ASP A 94 -15.92 -16.96 -15.37
C ASP A 94 -15.97 -15.92 -14.25
N PHE A 95 -17.12 -15.71 -13.61
CA PHE A 95 -17.26 -14.71 -12.55
C PHE A 95 -16.28 -14.92 -11.39
N GLU A 96 -16.10 -16.17 -10.94
CA GLU A 96 -15.15 -16.47 -9.87
C GLU A 96 -13.70 -16.21 -10.29
N THR A 97 -13.36 -16.53 -11.55
CA THR A 97 -12.04 -16.22 -12.12
C THR A 97 -11.79 -14.72 -12.15
N LEU A 98 -12.79 -13.94 -12.56
CA LEU A 98 -12.73 -12.47 -12.57
C LEU A 98 -12.57 -11.91 -11.16
N ARG A 99 -13.36 -12.39 -10.19
CA ARG A 99 -13.27 -11.98 -8.77
C ARG A 99 -11.87 -12.22 -8.21
N ASP A 100 -11.30 -13.39 -8.46
CA ASP A 100 -9.96 -13.75 -7.99
C ASP A 100 -8.88 -12.91 -8.69
N ALA A 101 -9.03 -12.61 -9.99
CA ALA A 101 -8.10 -11.75 -10.73
C ALA A 101 -8.10 -10.31 -10.21
N ILE A 102 -9.29 -9.73 -10.01
CA ILE A 102 -9.47 -8.38 -9.47
C ILE A 102 -8.90 -8.29 -8.05
N SER A 103 -9.15 -9.31 -7.21
CA SER A 103 -8.60 -9.36 -5.85
C SER A 103 -7.06 -9.42 -5.87
N LYS A 104 -6.46 -10.17 -6.79
CA LYS A 104 -4.99 -10.22 -6.96
C LYS A 104 -4.40 -8.90 -7.46
N LEU A 105 -5.12 -8.18 -8.33
CA LEU A 105 -4.71 -6.85 -8.78
C LEU A 105 -4.74 -5.86 -7.61
N ALA A 106 -5.82 -5.84 -6.82
CA ALA A 106 -5.97 -4.98 -5.65
C ALA A 106 -4.91 -5.23 -4.56
N LEU A 107 -4.33 -6.44 -4.49
CA LEU A 107 -3.22 -6.72 -3.58
C LEU A 107 -1.93 -5.98 -3.96
N ASN A 108 -1.73 -5.66 -5.24
CA ASN A 108 -0.51 -5.00 -5.71
C ASN A 108 -0.71 -3.50 -5.97
N ASP A 109 -1.94 -3.09 -6.29
CA ASP A 109 -2.27 -1.71 -6.62
C ASP A 109 -3.18 -1.07 -5.55
N ALA A 110 -2.60 -0.23 -4.70
CA ALA A 110 -3.32 0.49 -3.63
C ALA A 110 -4.30 1.56 -4.15
N SER A 111 -4.20 1.95 -5.43
CA SER A 111 -5.08 2.94 -6.04
C SER A 111 -6.33 2.31 -6.66
N PHE A 112 -6.30 1.00 -6.90
CA PHE A 112 -7.39 0.24 -7.49
C PHE A 112 -8.46 -0.07 -6.45
N SER A 113 -9.69 0.33 -6.73
CA SER A 113 -10.88 0.05 -5.92
C SER A 113 -11.90 -0.70 -6.77
N TYR A 114 -12.62 -1.63 -6.15
CA TYR A 114 -13.71 -2.33 -6.82
C TYR A 114 -14.84 -2.59 -5.84
N GLU A 115 -16.07 -2.60 -6.35
CA GLU A 115 -17.28 -3.02 -5.65
C GLU A 115 -18.08 -3.99 -6.53
N MET A 116 -18.84 -4.88 -5.91
CA MET A 116 -19.67 -5.83 -6.64
C MET A 116 -20.88 -5.10 -7.22
N GLU A 117 -21.14 -5.30 -8.51
CA GLU A 117 -22.26 -4.69 -9.24
C GLU A 117 -23.11 -5.78 -9.90
N SER A 118 -24.43 -5.60 -9.88
CA SER A 118 -25.36 -6.50 -10.56
C SER A 118 -26.14 -5.77 -11.65
N SER A 119 -26.16 -6.34 -12.85
CA SER A 119 -26.88 -5.83 -14.01
C SER A 119 -27.95 -6.82 -14.44
N ALA A 120 -29.14 -6.32 -14.78
CA ALA A 120 -30.24 -7.15 -15.28
C ALA A 120 -29.92 -7.81 -16.64
N ALA A 121 -29.06 -7.18 -17.45
CA ALA A 121 -28.71 -7.67 -18.78
C ALA A 121 -27.38 -8.46 -18.79
N LEU A 122 -26.44 -8.09 -17.91
CA LEU A 122 -25.07 -8.62 -17.91
C LEU A 122 -24.75 -9.54 -16.73
N GLY A 123 -25.67 -9.69 -15.77
CA GLY A 123 -25.45 -10.50 -14.58
C GLY A 123 -24.54 -9.82 -13.56
N PHE A 124 -23.69 -10.61 -12.88
CA PHE A 124 -22.79 -10.12 -11.84
C PHE A 124 -21.46 -9.66 -12.41
N GLY A 125 -20.97 -8.54 -11.90
CA GLY A 125 -19.69 -7.93 -12.29
C GLY A 125 -19.13 -7.04 -11.19
N PHE A 126 -18.24 -6.14 -11.58
CA PHE A 126 -17.54 -5.22 -10.67
C PHE A 126 -17.51 -3.80 -11.23
N ARG A 127 -17.47 -2.81 -10.35
CA ARG A 127 -17.28 -1.39 -10.67
C ARG A 127 -16.12 -0.80 -9.89
#